data_AF-A0A257KEY5-F1
#
_entry.id   AF-A0A257KEY5-F1
#
_cell.length_a   1.000
_cell.length_b   1.000
_cell.length_c   1.000
_cell.angle_alpha   90.00
_cell.angle_beta   90.00
_cell.angle_gamma   90.00
#
_symmetry.space_group_name_H-M   'P 1'
#
loop_
_entity.id
_entity.type
_entity.pdbx_description
1 polymer ?
#
loop_
_entity_poly.entity_id
_entity_poly.type
_entity_poly.pdbx_seq_one_letter_code
_entity_poly.pdbx_strand_id
1 'polypeptide(L)' 'MKHLFSGLLVIAIASFFTSCKPVKEYQKAKINDNDMQLANFKSEKFEQNFEMYREAGAGANGSKTGGGCGCN' A
#
# COMPACT_ATOMS: atom_id res chain seq x y z
N MET A 1 3.76 26.13 30.64
CA MET A 1 2.61 25.26 30.28
C MET A 1 2.50 24.99 28.77
N LYS A 2 2.57 26.00 27.89
CA LYS A 2 2.49 25.82 26.43
C LYS A 2 3.58 24.89 25.83
N HIS A 3 4.84 25.02 26.30
CA HIS A 3 5.94 24.15 25.87
C HIS A 3 5.82 22.70 26.38
N LEU A 4 5.18 22.48 27.53
CA LEU A 4 4.90 21.14 28.05
C LEU A 4 3.84 20.43 27.20
N PHE A 5 2.78 21.16 26.82
CA PHE A 5 1.71 20.65 25.97
C PHE A 5 2.20 20.38 24.54
N SER A 6 3.07 21.25 24.01
CA SER A 6 3.73 21.04 22.71
C SER A 6 4.66 19.83 22.72
N GLY A 7 5.40 19.58 23.80
CA GLY A 7 6.24 18.39 23.95
C GLY A 7 5.43 17.09 24.00
N LEU A 8 4.30 17.08 24.72
CA LEU A 8 3.40 15.93 24.80
C LEU A 8 2.82 15.55 23.43
N LEU A 9 2.46 16.54 22.62
CA LEU A 9 1.90 16.34 21.28
C LEU A 9 2.91 15.72 20.31
N VAL A 10 4.19 16.12 20.38
CA VAL A 10 5.25 15.54 19.57
C VAL A 10 5.52 14.08 19.95
N ILE A 11 5.52 13.76 21.25
CA ILE A 11 5.70 12.38 21.74
C ILE A 11 4.54 11.49 21.30
N ALA A 12 3.29 11.99 21.34
CA ALA A 12 2.13 11.27 20.87
C ALA A 12 2.23 10.92 19.37
N ILE A 13 2.66 11.86 18.53
CA ILE A 13 2.82 11.63 17.07
C ILE A 13 3.94 10.63 16.78
N ALA A 14 5.07 10.73 17.49
CA ALA A 14 6.21 9.82 17.30
C ALA A 14 5.85 8.35 17.61
N SER A 15 4.90 8.11 18.52
CA SER A 15 4.48 6.76 18.92
C SER A 15 3.88 5.94 17.77
N PHE A 16 3.23 6.59 16.78
CA PHE A 16 2.60 5.92 15.64
C PHE A 16 3.60 5.31 14.64
N PHE A 17 4.86 5.78 14.63
CA PHE A 17 5.89 5.29 13.71
C PHE A 17 6.59 4.00 14.18
N THR A 18 6.21 3.46 15.34
CA THR A 18 6.89 2.30 15.97
C THR A 18 6.36 0.94 15.54
N SER A 19 5.34 0.88 14.69
CA SER A 19 4.65 -0.36 14.30
C SER A 19 5.37 -1.21 13.25
N CYS A 20 6.32 -0.64 12.50
CA CYS A 20 7.06 -1.38 11.46
C CYS A 20 7.93 -2.48 12.07
N LYS A 21 7.74 -3.73 11.64
CA LYS A 21 8.56 -4.88 12.03
C LYS A 21 9.33 -5.41 10.83
N PRO A 22 10.61 -5.80 10.99
CA PRO A 22 11.35 -6.45 9.92
C PRO A 22 10.75 -7.84 9.64
N VAL A 23 10.61 -8.17 8.36
CA VAL A 23 10.15 -9.48 7.90
C VAL A 23 11.32 -10.46 7.92
N LYS A 24 11.11 -11.64 8.50
CA LYS A 24 12.14 -12.69 8.53
C LYS A 24 12.45 -13.15 7.11
N GLU A 25 13.71 -13.45 6.79
CA GLU A 25 14.15 -13.78 5.43
C GLU A 25 13.29 -14.86 4.74
N TYR A 26 12.95 -15.94 5.45
CA TYR A 26 12.11 -17.02 4.90
C TYR A 26 10.65 -16.62 4.65
N GLN A 27 10.15 -15.56 5.29
CA GLN A 27 8.79 -15.04 5.06
C GLN A 27 8.73 -14.15 3.83
N LYS A 28 9.87 -13.61 3.36
CA LYS A 28 9.93 -12.78 2.15
C LYS A 28 9.52 -13.55 0.90
N ALA A 29 9.70 -14.87 0.88
CA ALA A 29 9.22 -15.71 -0.21
C ALA A 29 7.69 -15.62 -0.40
N LYS A 30 6.93 -15.41 0.69
CA LYS A 30 5.46 -15.26 0.63
C LYS A 30 5.03 -13.88 0.15
N ILE A 31 5.80 -12.85 0.47
CA ILE A 31 5.51 -11.47 0.04
C ILE A 31 5.85 -11.30 -1.45
N ASN A 32 6.91 -11.98 -1.90
CA ASN A 32 7.31 -12.00 -3.31
C ASN A 32 6.57 -13.08 -4.14
N ASP A 33 5.48 -13.62 -3.61
CA ASP A 33 4.64 -14.56 -4.35
C ASP A 33 3.97 -13.85 -5.53
N ASN A 34 3.78 -14.56 -6.65
CA ASN A 34 3.09 -14.02 -7.82
C ASN A 34 1.66 -13.61 -7.49
N ASP A 35 1.01 -14.35 -6.59
CA ASP A 35 -0.36 -14.05 -6.16
C ASP A 35 -0.45 -12.79 -5.28
N MET A 36 0.68 -12.32 -4.73
CA MET A 36 0.76 -11.09 -3.92
C MET A 36 1.23 -9.88 -4.71
N GLN A 37 1.48 -10.03 -6.02
CA GLN A 37 1.76 -8.88 -6.88
C GLN A 37 0.54 -7.97 -6.89
N LEU A 38 0.75 -6.67 -6.67
CA LEU A 38 -0.29 -5.65 -6.82
C LEU A 38 -0.57 -5.41 -8.30
N ALA A 39 -0.87 -6.44 -9.09
CA ALA A 39 -1.24 -6.33 -10.48
C ALA A 39 -2.22 -7.45 -10.83
N ASN A 40 -3.26 -7.13 -11.60
CA ASN A 40 -4.21 -8.11 -12.08
C ASN A 40 -3.52 -9.19 -12.94
N PHE A 41 -4.09 -10.39 -12.93
CA PHE A 41 -3.65 -11.45 -13.82
C PHE A 41 -3.89 -11.04 -15.28
N LYS A 42 -3.02 -11.52 -16.18
CA LYS A 42 -3.14 -11.22 -17.62
C LYS A 42 -4.48 -11.66 -18.22
N SER A 43 -5.11 -12.70 -17.65
CA SER A 43 -6.43 -13.19 -18.04
C SER A 43 -7.56 -12.19 -17.75
N GLU A 44 -7.39 -11.34 -16.74
CA GLU A 44 -8.41 -10.37 -16.28
C GLU A 44 -8.34 -9.03 -17.02
N LYS A 45 -7.47 -8.91 -18.02
CA LYS A 45 -7.26 -7.66 -18.76
C LYS A 45 -8.55 -7.11 -19.38
N PHE A 46 -9.47 -7.97 -19.80
CA PHE A 46 -10.73 -7.54 -20.37
C PHE A 46 -11.63 -6.84 -19.34
N GLU A 47 -11.77 -7.45 -18.16
CA GLU A 47 -12.55 -6.91 -17.04
C GLU A 47 -11.93 -5.62 -16.52
N GLN A 48 -10.60 -5.61 -16.33
CA GLN A 48 -9.87 -4.42 -15.92
C GLN A 48 -10.08 -3.27 -16.91
N ASN A 49 -10.04 -3.53 -18.21
CA ASN A 49 -10.30 -2.48 -19.21
C ASN A 49 -11.73 -1.95 -19.11
N PHE A 50 -12.72 -2.83 -18.91
CA PHE A 50 -14.11 -2.42 -18.73
C PHE A 50 -14.29 -1.53 -17.50
N GLU A 51 -13.71 -1.91 -16.35
CA GLU A 51 -13.74 -1.12 -15.12
C GLU A 51 -13.02 0.22 -15.30
N MET A 52 -11.85 0.22 -15.95
CA MET A 52 -11.10 1.43 -16.28
C MET A 52 -11.88 2.42 -17.14
N TYR A 53 -12.66 1.93 -18.12
CA TYR A 53 -13.52 2.81 -18.91
C TYR A 53 -14.69 3.37 -18.09
N ARG A 54 -15.20 2.62 -17.11
CA ARG A 54 -16.35 3.00 -16.28
C ARG A 54 -15.98 3.92 -15.11
N GLU A 55 -14.91 3.61 -14.41
CA GLU A 55 -14.48 4.27 -13.15
C GLU A 55 -13.26 5.17 -13.31
N ALA A 56 -12.71 5.27 -14.52
CA ALA A 56 -11.36 5.79 -14.76
C ALA A 56 -10.30 4.98 -13.98
N GLY A 57 -9.08 5.51 -13.87
CA GLY A 57 -8.02 4.87 -13.09
C GLY A 57 -8.28 4.90 -11.60
N ALA A 58 -9.09 3.97 -11.11
CA ALA A 58 -9.36 3.74 -9.69
C ALA A 58 -8.74 2.40 -9.26
N GLY A 59 -8.13 2.36 -8.07
CA GLY A 59 -7.52 1.13 -7.50
C GLY A 59 -5.99 1.08 -7.56
N ALA A 60 -5.39 0.45 -6.54
CA ALA A 60 -3.93 0.33 -6.38
C ALA A 60 -3.38 -0.93 -7.08
N ASN A 61 -3.53 -1.00 -8.40
CA ASN A 61 -3.27 -2.22 -9.17
C ASN A 61 -1.86 -2.25 -9.79
N GLY A 62 -0.90 -1.46 -9.25
CA GLY A 62 0.52 -1.43 -9.64
C GLY A 62 0.82 -1.14 -11.11
N SER A 63 -0.23 -0.95 -11.93
CA SER A 63 -0.20 -0.71 -13.36
C SER A 63 -0.33 0.78 -13.64
N LYS A 64 0.01 1.18 -14.88
CA LYS A 64 -0.14 2.58 -15.32
C LYS A 64 -1.59 3.07 -15.35
N THR A 65 -2.54 2.13 -15.31
CA THR A 65 -3.98 2.40 -15.33
C THR A 65 -4.56 2.47 -13.91
N GLY A 66 -3.94 1.89 -12.89
CA GLY A 66 -4.38 1.99 -11.50
C GLY A 66 -4.05 3.34 -10.86
N GLY A 67 -4.97 3.89 -10.07
CA GLY A 67 -4.85 5.21 -9.41
C GLY A 67 -4.16 5.22 -8.03
N GLY A 68 -3.68 4.08 -7.52
CA GLY A 68 -3.07 3.99 -6.19
C GLY A 68 -1.53 4.02 -6.17
N CYS A 69 -0.95 4.50 -5.06
CA CYS A 69 0.46 4.28 -4.74
C CYS A 69 0.65 2.79 -4.39
N GLY A 70 1.16 2.01 -5.32
CA GLY A 70 1.44 0.59 -5.11
C GLY A 70 2.56 0.41 -4.09
N CYS A 71 2.19 0.21 -2.82
CA CYS A 71 3.13 -0.21 -1.79
C CYS A 71 3.18 -1.74 -1.80
N ASN A 72 4.28 -2.33 -2.29
CA ASN A 72 4.72 -3.67 -1.91
C ASN A 72 5.79 -3.52 -0.82
#